data_AF-A0A5S9M2G5-F1
#
_entry.id   AF-A0A5S9M2G5-F1
#
_cell.length_a   1.000
_cell.length_b   1.000
_cell.length_c   1.000
_cell.angle_alpha   90.00
_cell.angle_beta   90.00
_cell.angle_gamma   90.00
#
_symmetry.space_group_name_H-M   'P 1'
#
loop_
_entity.id
_entity.type
_entity.pdbx_description
1 polymer ?
#
loop_
_entity_poly.entity_id
_entity_poly.type
_entity_poly.pdbx_seq_one_letter_code
_entity_poly.pdbx_strand_id
1 'polypeptide(L)'
;MSKTTEDEGSFFINASNSYVFKDINIGYTDKGYESEFIYWTDNNDDKKKHIKLKGMLNSARLIDGKFYILSNYDDEYLSIKVLDPNNNKIISDKRIPNKQIYFIEGNEKDAFKELDSDTIALALTDTVNQNEESKILLINKSNLKKKKKKITINQKSFSPTQIELLHDGNIAIPSSEGKAKVLIYDKNFKLIKSFVMKDTKRRTISPKHSIL
;
A
#
# COMPACT_ATOMS: atom_id res chain seq x y z
N MET A 1 -11.88 -25.96 18.05
CA MET A 1 -12.21 -25.11 16.89
C MET A 1 -12.40 -23.70 17.40
N SER A 2 -11.44 -22.81 17.16
CA SER A 2 -11.58 -21.39 17.50
C SER A 2 -12.61 -20.77 16.55
N LYS A 3 -13.65 -20.16 17.11
CA LYS A 3 -14.63 -19.39 16.34
C LYS A 3 -13.95 -18.09 15.91
N THR A 4 -13.58 -17.99 14.64
CA THR A 4 -13.30 -16.71 13.98
C THR A 4 -14.57 -15.87 14.03
N THR A 5 -14.59 -14.85 14.89
CA THR A 5 -15.63 -13.84 14.92
C THR A 5 -15.26 -12.75 13.93
N GLU A 6 -16.20 -12.48 13.02
CA GLU A 6 -16.26 -11.38 12.05
C GLU A 6 -15.56 -11.62 10.69
N ASP A 7 -16.41 -11.64 9.65
CA ASP A 7 -16.06 -11.74 8.23
C ASP A 7 -15.18 -10.54 7.80
N GLU A 8 -13.87 -10.73 7.58
CA GLU A 8 -13.02 -9.67 7.01
C GLU A 8 -12.05 -10.19 5.94
N GLY A 9 -12.60 -10.85 4.92
CA GLY A 9 -11.85 -11.20 3.72
C GLY A 9 -11.62 -9.98 2.81
N SER A 10 -10.62 -9.15 3.12
CA SER A 10 -10.08 -8.23 2.12
C SER A 10 -9.13 -8.99 1.21
N PHE A 11 -9.48 -9.14 -0.07
CA PHE A 11 -8.65 -9.80 -1.07
C PHE A 11 -8.20 -8.78 -2.11
N PHE A 12 -6.89 -8.71 -2.36
CA PHE A 12 -6.34 -7.91 -3.46
C PHE A 12 -5.59 -8.82 -4.38
N ILE A 13 -5.79 -8.68 -5.68
CA ILE A 13 -5.04 -9.44 -6.68
C ILE A 13 -4.13 -8.45 -7.37
N ASN A 14 -2.82 -8.68 -7.29
CA ASN A 14 -1.83 -7.92 -8.03
C ASN A 14 -1.00 -8.89 -8.89
N ALA A 15 -0.63 -8.45 -10.08
CA ALA A 15 0.14 -9.22 -11.03
C ALA A 15 1.41 -8.45 -11.41
N SER A 16 2.57 -9.10 -11.28
CA SER A 16 3.86 -8.51 -11.60
C SER A 16 4.84 -9.58 -12.04
N ASN A 17 5.52 -9.38 -13.18
CA ASN A 17 6.56 -10.25 -13.74
C ASN A 17 6.21 -11.76 -13.70
N SER A 18 5.07 -12.13 -14.30
CA SER A 18 4.58 -13.52 -14.35
C SER A 18 4.16 -14.11 -13.01
N TYR A 19 4.04 -13.32 -11.96
CA TYR A 19 3.43 -13.72 -10.70
C TYR A 19 2.08 -13.04 -10.50
N VAL A 20 1.08 -13.82 -10.11
CA VAL A 20 -0.13 -13.32 -9.47
C VAL A 20 0.01 -13.55 -7.97
N PHE A 21 -0.36 -12.55 -7.18
CA PHE A 21 -0.41 -12.69 -5.73
C PHE A 21 -1.65 -12.04 -5.14
N LYS A 22 -2.09 -12.59 -4.02
CA LYS A 22 -3.15 -12.04 -3.21
C LYS A 22 -2.85 -12.13 -1.72
N ASP A 23 -3.32 -11.14 -1.00
CA ASP A 23 -3.37 -11.19 0.45
C ASP A 23 -4.77 -11.56 0.95
N ILE A 24 -4.80 -12.21 2.11
CA ILE A 24 -6.00 -12.50 2.89
C ILE A 24 -5.71 -12.02 4.30
N ASN A 25 -6.46 -11.04 4.77
CA ASN A 25 -6.52 -10.73 6.19
C ASN A 25 -7.49 -11.71 6.85
N ILE A 26 -7.02 -12.47 7.85
CA ILE A 26 -7.83 -13.51 8.51
C ILE A 26 -8.59 -12.90 9.70
N GLY A 27 -8.05 -11.85 10.31
CA GLY A 27 -8.62 -11.15 11.45
C GLY A 27 -7.84 -11.38 12.75
N TYR A 28 -8.44 -10.97 13.87
CA TYR A 28 -7.84 -11.12 15.20
C TYR A 28 -7.96 -12.55 15.74
N THR A 29 -6.84 -13.09 16.22
CA THR A 29 -6.73 -14.38 16.90
C THR A 29 -6.24 -14.20 18.34
N ASP A 30 -6.10 -15.29 19.08
CA ASP A 30 -5.44 -15.32 20.40
C ASP A 30 -3.96 -14.88 20.36
N LYS A 31 -3.37 -14.78 19.17
CA LYS A 31 -1.97 -14.39 18.93
C LYS A 31 -1.83 -13.01 18.27
N GLY A 32 -2.92 -12.25 18.19
CA GLY A 32 -3.00 -10.98 17.46
C GLY A 32 -3.59 -11.13 16.06
N TYR A 33 -3.48 -10.08 15.25
CA TYR A 33 -3.98 -10.09 13.87
C TYR A 33 -3.17 -11.05 13.01
N GLU A 34 -3.83 -11.93 12.27
CA GLU A 34 -3.19 -12.88 11.35
C GLU A 34 -3.63 -12.63 9.91
N SER A 35 -2.73 -12.96 8.98
CA SER A 35 -2.94 -12.82 7.55
C SER A 35 -2.21 -13.92 6.77
N GLU A 36 -2.59 -14.10 5.52
CA GLU A 36 -1.97 -15.04 4.60
C GLU A 36 -1.60 -14.34 3.30
N PHE A 37 -0.37 -14.54 2.86
CA PHE A 37 0.09 -14.09 1.55
C PHE A 37 0.19 -15.28 0.61
N ILE A 38 -0.53 -15.22 -0.50
CA ILE A 38 -0.64 -16.29 -1.48
C ILE A 38 -0.10 -15.79 -2.82
N TYR A 39 0.73 -16.59 -3.48
CA TYR A 39 1.28 -16.24 -4.79
C TYR A 39 1.46 -17.47 -5.66
N TRP A 40 1.41 -17.26 -6.97
CA TRP A 40 1.65 -18.29 -7.98
C TRP A 40 2.20 -17.62 -9.24
N THR A 41 2.69 -18.43 -10.18
CA THR A 41 3.08 -17.92 -11.49
C THR A 41 1.89 -17.99 -12.45
N ASP A 42 1.76 -17.02 -13.35
CA ASP A 42 0.62 -16.85 -14.27
C ASP A 42 0.31 -18.10 -15.13
N ASN A 43 1.30 -18.99 -15.26
CA ASN A 43 1.20 -20.21 -16.06
C ASN A 43 0.76 -21.44 -15.23
N ASN A 44 0.54 -21.33 -13.92
CA ASN A 44 0.22 -22.49 -13.09
C ASN A 44 -0.48 -22.16 -11.76
N ASP A 45 -1.80 -21.98 -11.83
CA ASP A 45 -2.69 -21.84 -10.67
C ASP A 45 -2.66 -23.04 -9.71
N ASP A 46 -2.30 -24.23 -10.18
CA ASP A 46 -2.24 -25.46 -9.38
C ASP A 46 -1.02 -25.51 -8.44
N LYS A 47 -0.07 -24.57 -8.60
CA LYS A 47 1.14 -24.46 -7.77
C LYS A 47 1.15 -23.23 -6.86
N LYS A 48 -0.02 -22.86 -6.33
CA LYS A 48 -0.15 -21.80 -5.32
C LYS A 48 0.76 -22.07 -4.12
N LYS A 49 1.58 -21.08 -3.80
CA LYS A 49 2.36 -20.98 -2.58
C LYS A 49 1.63 -20.06 -1.63
N HIS A 50 1.72 -20.36 -0.34
CA HIS A 50 1.20 -19.50 0.70
C HIS A 50 2.18 -19.40 1.85
N ILE A 51 2.10 -18.29 2.58
CA ILE A 51 2.80 -18.08 3.84
C ILE A 51 1.87 -17.36 4.82
N LYS A 52 1.82 -17.88 6.05
CA LYS A 52 1.12 -17.22 7.15
C LYS A 52 1.99 -16.10 7.70
N LEU A 53 1.37 -14.95 7.91
CA LEU A 53 2.01 -13.74 8.38
C LEU A 53 1.29 -13.23 9.63
N LYS A 54 2.06 -12.57 10.48
CA LYS A 54 1.55 -11.81 11.60
C LYS A 54 1.33 -10.36 11.18
N GLY A 55 0.21 -9.80 11.63
CA GLY A 55 -0.22 -8.46 11.32
C GLY A 55 -1.16 -8.38 10.12
N MET A 56 -1.84 -7.24 9.98
CA MET A 56 -2.69 -6.91 8.85
C MET A 56 -1.83 -6.60 7.63
N LEU A 57 -2.06 -7.29 6.51
CA LEU A 57 -1.37 -6.99 5.25
C LEU A 57 -1.93 -5.72 4.64
N ASN A 58 -1.05 -4.77 4.38
CA ASN A 58 -1.39 -3.49 3.77
C ASN A 58 -1.00 -3.40 2.32
N SER A 59 0.08 -4.07 1.90
CA SER A 59 0.54 -4.04 0.51
C SER A 59 1.59 -5.12 0.29
N ALA A 60 1.77 -5.52 -0.96
CA ALA A 60 2.90 -6.32 -1.38
C ALA A 60 3.32 -5.95 -2.81
N ARG A 61 4.63 -6.03 -3.09
CA ARG A 61 5.19 -5.81 -4.43
C ARG A 61 6.28 -6.82 -4.71
N LEU A 62 6.39 -7.24 -5.96
CA LEU A 62 7.56 -7.97 -6.44
C LEU A 62 8.61 -6.95 -6.92
N ILE A 63 9.76 -6.90 -6.24
CA ILE A 63 10.88 -6.01 -6.55
C ILE A 63 12.14 -6.86 -6.61
N ASP A 64 12.92 -6.75 -7.69
CA ASP A 64 14.16 -7.51 -7.90
C ASP A 64 13.99 -9.03 -7.67
N GLY A 65 12.85 -9.58 -8.10
CA GLY A 65 12.51 -11.00 -7.97
C GLY A 65 12.13 -11.46 -6.56
N LYS A 66 11.91 -10.54 -5.62
CA LYS A 66 11.50 -10.84 -4.23
C LYS A 66 10.23 -10.10 -3.88
N PHE A 67 9.40 -10.70 -3.04
CA PHE A 67 8.21 -10.01 -2.53
C PHE A 67 8.58 -9.16 -1.33
N TYR A 68 8.33 -7.86 -1.43
CA TYR A 68 8.36 -6.93 -0.32
C TYR A 68 6.92 -6.76 0.18
N ILE A 69 6.67 -7.21 1.40
CA ILE A 69 5.36 -7.31 2.00
C ILE A 69 5.30 -6.33 3.16
N LEU A 70 4.34 -5.42 3.11
CA LEU A 70 4.09 -4.44 4.15
C LEU A 70 2.90 -4.85 4.99
N SER A 71 3.10 -4.93 6.30
CA SER A 71 2.04 -5.23 7.25
C SER A 71 2.06 -4.29 8.47
N ASN A 72 0.91 -4.09 9.09
CA ASN A 72 0.82 -3.55 10.45
C ASN A 72 0.93 -4.75 11.39
N TYR A 73 2.07 -4.91 12.04
CA TYR A 73 2.34 -6.10 12.86
C TYR A 73 1.51 -6.09 14.15
N ASP A 74 1.42 -4.90 14.76
CA ASP A 74 0.58 -4.45 15.88
C ASP A 74 0.49 -2.92 15.70
N ASP A 75 -0.49 -2.21 16.30
CA ASP A 75 -0.66 -0.75 16.11
C ASP A 75 0.68 0.02 16.27
N GLU A 76 1.62 -0.51 17.04
CA GLU A 76 2.93 0.10 17.31
C GLU A 76 3.91 0.14 16.13
N TYR A 77 3.83 -0.81 15.18
CA TYR A 77 4.85 -1.03 14.16
C TYR A 77 4.30 -1.30 12.76
N LEU A 78 4.87 -0.60 11.78
CA LEU A 78 4.89 -1.04 10.40
C LEU A 78 6.00 -2.08 10.23
N SER A 79 5.74 -3.16 9.50
CA SER A 79 6.71 -4.20 9.19
C SER A 79 6.87 -4.35 7.69
N ILE A 80 8.11 -4.34 7.22
CA ILE A 80 8.46 -4.72 5.85
C ILE A 80 9.17 -6.06 5.91
N LYS A 81 8.57 -7.06 5.29
CA LYS A 81 9.12 -8.39 5.16
C LYS A 81 9.57 -8.61 3.72
N VAL A 82 10.67 -9.34 3.55
CA VAL A 82 11.17 -9.75 2.24
C VAL A 82 11.06 -11.26 2.13
N LEU A 83 10.25 -11.73 1.20
CA LEU A 83 10.02 -13.12 0.87
C LEU A 83 10.76 -13.46 -0.42
N ASP A 84 11.58 -14.50 -0.36
CA ASP A 84 12.20 -15.10 -1.54
C ASP A 84 11.25 -16.17 -2.13
N PRO A 85 10.68 -15.93 -3.33
CA PRO A 85 9.71 -16.85 -3.91
C PRO A 85 10.31 -18.20 -4.32
N ASN A 86 11.64 -18.29 -4.51
CA ASN A 86 12.31 -19.51 -4.94
C ASN A 86 12.29 -20.60 -3.86
N ASN A 87 12.36 -20.21 -2.60
CA ASN A 87 12.36 -21.12 -1.46
C ASN A 87 11.16 -20.93 -0.51
N ASN A 88 10.26 -19.98 -0.82
CA ASN A 88 9.10 -19.62 0.00
C ASN A 88 9.47 -19.28 1.46
N LYS A 89 10.54 -18.51 1.66
CA LYS A 89 11.00 -18.08 3.00
C LYS A 89 11.11 -16.57 3.13
N ILE A 90 10.73 -16.06 4.30
CA ILE A 90 11.03 -14.70 4.72
C ILE A 90 12.52 -14.62 5.05
N ILE A 91 13.27 -13.86 4.26
CA ILE A 91 14.72 -13.66 4.41
C ILE A 91 15.05 -12.37 5.17
N SER A 92 14.08 -11.48 5.37
CA SER A 92 14.23 -10.26 6.17
C SER A 92 12.90 -9.83 6.75
N ASP A 93 12.91 -9.33 7.99
CA ASP A 93 11.75 -8.70 8.65
C ASP A 93 12.24 -7.45 9.38
N LYS A 94 11.81 -6.29 8.91
CA LYS A 94 12.15 -5.01 9.52
C LYS A 94 10.92 -4.33 10.09
N ARG A 95 10.94 -4.12 11.40
CA ARG A 95 9.95 -3.31 12.11
C ARG A 95 10.38 -1.85 12.14
N ILE A 96 9.39 -0.99 11.91
CA ILE A 96 9.47 0.45 11.82
C ILE A 96 8.50 1.01 12.87
N PRO A 97 8.99 1.66 13.93
CA PRO A 97 8.14 2.31 14.92
C PRO A 97 7.23 3.36 14.27
N ASN A 98 5.97 3.39 14.71
CA ASN A 98 4.89 4.03 13.96
C ASN A 98 3.91 4.92 14.76
N LYS A 99 4.24 5.32 16.00
CA LYS A 99 3.39 6.16 16.87
C LYS A 99 1.94 5.68 17.09
N GLN A 100 1.55 4.50 16.61
CA GLN A 100 0.18 3.97 16.66
C GLN A 100 -0.88 4.80 15.92
N ILE A 101 -0.48 5.68 15.01
CA ILE A 101 -1.43 6.57 14.32
C ILE A 101 -1.30 6.56 12.80
N TYR A 102 -0.17 6.09 12.26
CA TYR A 102 0.16 6.24 10.84
C TYR A 102 -0.15 4.99 10.02
N PHE A 103 -1.18 5.05 9.17
CA PHE A 103 -1.58 3.90 8.37
C PHE A 103 -1.52 4.25 6.88
N ILE A 104 -1.48 3.22 6.03
CA ILE A 104 -1.76 3.40 4.60
C ILE A 104 -3.25 3.66 4.46
N GLU A 105 -3.60 4.70 3.70
CA GLU A 105 -4.98 5.00 3.39
C GLU A 105 -5.38 4.51 1.99
N GLY A 106 -6.66 4.17 1.85
CA GLY A 106 -7.26 3.77 0.59
C GLY A 106 -7.21 2.26 0.34
N ASN A 107 -8.18 1.80 -0.45
CA ASN A 107 -8.32 0.38 -0.77
C ASN A 107 -7.27 -0.11 -1.78
N GLU A 108 -6.61 0.79 -2.52
CA GLU A 108 -5.76 0.38 -3.64
C GLU A 108 -4.35 -0.08 -3.23
N LYS A 109 -3.98 0.01 -1.93
CA LYS A 109 -2.71 -0.53 -1.37
C LYS A 109 -1.44 -0.10 -2.12
N ASP A 110 -1.54 0.93 -2.96
CA ASP A 110 -0.50 1.40 -3.88
C ASP A 110 0.32 2.56 -3.31
N ALA A 111 0.11 2.90 -2.04
CA ALA A 111 0.95 3.81 -1.25
C ALA A 111 2.38 3.29 -0.99
N PHE A 112 2.73 2.11 -1.53
CA PHE A 112 4.02 1.45 -1.46
C PHE A 112 4.61 1.26 -2.87
N LYS A 113 5.69 1.99 -3.18
CA LYS A 113 6.26 2.08 -4.54
C LYS A 113 7.79 2.07 -4.51
N GLU A 114 8.39 1.37 -5.46
CA GLU A 114 9.82 1.50 -5.78
C GLU A 114 10.05 2.79 -6.58
N LEU A 115 10.98 3.63 -6.13
CA LEU A 115 11.31 4.87 -6.83
C LEU A 115 12.55 4.74 -7.71
N ASP A 116 13.52 3.94 -7.25
CA ASP A 116 14.80 3.72 -7.92
C ASP A 116 15.43 2.40 -7.43
N SER A 117 16.64 2.12 -7.92
CA SER A 117 17.39 0.88 -7.65
C SER A 117 17.71 0.60 -6.18
N ASP A 118 17.57 1.56 -5.25
CA ASP A 118 17.76 1.33 -3.80
C ASP A 118 16.69 2.03 -2.93
N THR A 119 15.65 2.64 -3.50
CA THR A 119 14.65 3.38 -2.73
C THR A 119 13.26 2.81 -2.88
N ILE A 120 12.65 2.48 -1.74
CA ILE A 120 11.21 2.29 -1.60
C ILE A 120 10.62 3.50 -0.88
N ALA A 121 9.47 3.97 -1.35
CA ALA A 121 8.67 4.98 -0.69
C ALA A 121 7.36 4.40 -0.16
N LEU A 122 6.97 4.90 1.01
CA LEU A 122 5.76 4.54 1.71
C LEU A 122 5.02 5.81 2.13
N ALA A 123 3.81 6.02 1.63
CA ALA A 123 2.95 7.12 2.07
C ALA A 123 2.10 6.69 3.27
N LEU A 124 1.99 7.57 4.28
CA LEU A 124 1.35 7.31 5.56
C LEU A 124 0.49 8.50 5.98
N THR A 125 -0.71 8.22 6.48
CA THR A 125 -1.65 9.20 7.04
C THR A 125 -1.87 8.96 8.52
N ASP A 126 -2.03 10.01 9.33
CA ASP A 126 -2.62 9.88 10.67
C ASP A 126 -4.11 9.55 10.55
N THR A 127 -4.46 8.25 10.50
CA THR A 127 -5.85 7.81 10.33
C THR A 127 -6.61 7.68 11.64
N VAL A 128 -5.94 7.86 12.78
CA VAL A 128 -6.54 7.69 14.11
C VAL A 128 -7.04 9.02 14.65
N ASN A 129 -6.18 10.03 14.67
CA ASN A 129 -6.50 11.32 15.26
C ASN A 129 -6.67 12.42 14.20
N GLN A 130 -6.19 12.20 12.98
CA GLN A 130 -6.20 13.17 11.88
C GLN A 130 -5.58 14.54 12.26
N ASN A 131 -4.66 14.54 13.23
CA ASN A 131 -4.07 15.75 13.79
C ASN A 131 -2.65 15.98 13.27
N GLU A 132 -1.92 14.92 12.94
CA GLU A 132 -0.60 15.06 12.33
C GLU A 132 -0.65 15.05 10.80
N GLU A 133 0.32 15.75 10.19
CA GLU A 133 0.51 15.79 8.75
C GLU A 133 0.94 14.42 8.20
N SER A 134 0.37 14.05 7.06
CA SER A 134 0.76 12.87 6.28
C SER A 134 2.23 12.94 5.86
N LYS A 135 2.85 11.77 5.70
CA LYS A 135 4.29 11.63 5.50
C LYS A 135 4.61 10.66 4.38
N ILE A 136 5.78 10.84 3.77
CA ILE A 136 6.38 9.85 2.90
C ILE A 136 7.68 9.40 3.56
N LEU A 137 7.72 8.11 3.87
CA LEU A 137 8.88 7.45 4.42
C LEU A 137 9.70 6.86 3.28
N LEU A 138 10.99 7.19 3.24
CA LEU A 138 11.94 6.63 2.28
C LEU A 138 12.78 5.55 2.96
N ILE A 139 12.96 4.42 2.29
CA ILE A 139 13.55 3.20 2.85
C ILE A 139 14.59 2.67 1.87
N ASN A 140 15.78 2.31 2.37
CA ASN A 140 16.79 1.65 1.53
C ASN A 140 16.36 0.20 1.25
N LYS A 141 16.34 -0.23 -0.01
CA LYS A 141 15.99 -1.61 -0.38
C LYS A 141 16.99 -2.62 0.17
N SER A 142 18.27 -2.26 0.15
CA SER A 142 19.39 -3.13 0.55
C SER A 142 19.36 -3.55 2.03
N ASN A 143 18.85 -2.70 2.93
CA ASN A 143 18.91 -2.94 4.38
C ASN A 143 17.62 -2.61 5.14
N LEU A 144 16.57 -2.18 4.44
CA LEU A 144 15.26 -1.81 4.97
C LEU A 144 15.29 -0.69 6.03
N LYS A 145 16.38 0.05 6.17
CA LYS A 145 16.47 1.19 7.11
C LYS A 145 15.87 2.44 6.49
N LYS A 146 15.18 3.23 7.32
CA LYS A 146 14.71 4.58 6.99
C LYS A 146 15.88 5.44 6.51
N LYS A 147 15.71 6.13 5.39
CA LYS A 147 16.62 7.21 4.96
C LYS A 147 16.46 8.40 5.92
N LYS A 148 17.52 9.20 6.09
CA LYS A 148 17.50 10.38 6.99
C LYS A 148 16.49 11.43 6.54
N LYS A 149 16.24 11.54 5.24
CA LYS A 149 15.29 12.48 4.67
C LYS A 149 13.87 12.06 5.03
N LYS A 150 13.14 12.94 5.71
CA LYS A 150 11.72 12.81 6.00
C LYS A 150 10.95 13.78 5.11
N ILE A 151 9.92 13.30 4.45
CA ILE A 151 9.02 14.14 3.65
C ILE A 151 7.72 14.26 4.41
N THR A 152 7.35 15.49 4.73
CA THR A 152 6.04 15.81 5.29
C THR A 152 5.20 16.47 4.21
N ILE A 153 3.94 16.05 4.09
CA ILE A 153 2.97 16.66 3.19
C ILE A 153 2.28 17.75 4.00
N ASN A 154 2.77 18.99 3.86
CA ASN A 154 2.30 20.16 4.64
C ASN A 154 0.93 20.67 4.13
N GLN A 155 -0.06 19.81 4.12
CA GLN A 155 -1.43 20.10 3.74
C GLN A 155 -2.36 19.37 4.69
N LYS A 156 -3.01 20.13 5.57
CA LYS A 156 -3.97 19.60 6.53
C LYS A 156 -5.07 18.84 5.78
N SER A 157 -5.43 17.65 6.28
CA SER A 157 -6.43 16.76 5.68
C SER A 157 -6.06 16.19 4.30
N PHE A 158 -4.79 16.25 3.89
CA PHE A 158 -4.33 15.51 2.70
C PHE A 158 -3.96 14.08 3.12
N SER A 159 -4.64 13.08 2.60
CA SER A 159 -4.32 11.69 2.89
C SER A 159 -3.91 10.92 1.63
N PRO A 160 -2.61 10.64 1.47
CA PRO A 160 -2.10 10.00 0.28
C PRO A 160 -2.60 8.56 0.14
N THR A 161 -3.12 8.23 -1.04
CA THR A 161 -3.60 6.86 -1.35
C THR A 161 -2.64 6.05 -2.21
N GLN A 162 -1.78 6.73 -2.97
CA GLN A 162 -0.87 6.10 -3.92
C GLN A 162 0.42 6.92 -4.08
N ILE A 163 1.48 6.25 -4.51
CA ILE A 163 2.69 6.89 -5.03
C ILE A 163 2.89 6.39 -6.46
N GLU A 164 2.86 7.31 -7.43
CA GLU A 164 3.10 6.98 -8.84
C GLU A 164 4.34 7.70 -9.39
N LEU A 165 5.17 6.97 -10.13
CA LEU A 165 6.33 7.53 -10.80
C LEU A 165 5.95 7.88 -12.24
N LEU A 166 5.99 9.16 -12.56
CA LEU A 166 5.67 9.66 -13.89
C LEU A 166 6.83 9.42 -14.86
N HIS A 167 6.54 9.40 -16.16
CA HIS A 167 7.53 9.15 -17.22
C HIS A 167 8.71 10.13 -17.22
N ASP A 168 8.50 11.36 -16.73
CA ASP A 168 9.54 12.39 -16.62
C ASP A 168 10.34 12.29 -15.29
N GLY A 169 10.10 11.26 -14.49
CA GLY A 169 10.74 11.03 -13.19
C GLY A 169 10.15 11.84 -12.04
N ASN A 170 9.07 12.59 -12.27
CA ASN A 170 8.31 13.24 -11.20
C ASN A 170 7.43 12.24 -10.46
N ILE A 171 6.99 12.60 -9.26
CA ILE A 171 6.23 11.73 -8.37
C ILE A 171 4.84 12.32 -8.19
N ALA A 172 3.81 11.57 -8.54
CA ALA A 172 2.41 11.94 -8.34
C ALA A 172 1.84 11.23 -7.11
N ILE A 173 1.09 12.00 -6.31
CA ILE A 173 0.49 11.52 -5.07
C ILE A 173 -0.97 12.01 -5.03
N PRO A 174 -1.95 11.14 -5.32
CA PRO A 174 -3.37 11.45 -5.13
C PRO A 174 -3.78 11.36 -3.65
N SER A 175 -4.87 12.05 -3.29
CA SER A 175 -5.51 12.02 -1.96
C SER A 175 -6.93 11.46 -2.02
N SER A 176 -7.33 10.68 -1.00
CA SER A 176 -8.69 10.15 -0.83
C SER A 176 -9.68 11.20 -0.32
N GLU A 177 -9.24 12.09 0.58
CA GLU A 177 -10.13 13.07 1.21
C GLU A 177 -10.10 14.45 0.52
N GLY A 178 -11.29 15.01 0.27
CA GLY A 178 -11.50 16.37 -0.23
C GLY A 178 -11.09 16.59 -1.70
N LYS A 179 -12.04 16.94 -2.56
CA LYS A 179 -11.87 17.25 -4.01
C LYS A 179 -10.64 16.57 -4.64
N ALA A 180 -10.69 15.26 -4.88
CA ALA A 180 -9.65 14.44 -5.52
C ALA A 180 -8.39 15.21 -5.95
N LYS A 181 -7.51 15.46 -4.97
CA LYS A 181 -6.34 16.33 -5.14
C LYS A 181 -5.14 15.48 -5.50
N VAL A 182 -4.32 15.96 -6.41
CA VAL A 182 -3.06 15.30 -6.79
C VAL A 182 -1.92 16.29 -6.58
N LEU A 183 -0.90 15.87 -5.84
CA LEU A 183 0.35 16.62 -5.67
C LEU A 183 1.43 16.02 -6.56
N ILE A 184 2.16 16.88 -7.28
CA ILE A 184 3.30 16.48 -8.10
C ILE A 184 4.57 17.02 -7.47
N TYR A 185 5.50 16.12 -7.19
CA TYR A 185 6.81 16.41 -6.66
C TYR A 185 7.90 16.11 -7.70
N ASP A 186 9.03 16.79 -7.61
CA ASP A 186 10.23 16.37 -8.33
C ASP A 186 10.86 15.13 -7.68
N LYS A 187 11.89 14.57 -8.32
CA LYS A 187 12.70 13.46 -7.77
C LYS A 187 13.31 13.73 -6.38
N ASN A 188 13.42 15.01 -6.00
CA ASN A 188 13.89 15.44 -4.70
C ASN A 188 12.75 15.73 -3.72
N PHE A 189 11.52 15.30 -4.00
CA PHE A 189 10.35 15.57 -3.18
C PHE A 189 10.08 17.06 -2.93
N LYS A 190 10.45 17.93 -3.88
CA LYS A 190 10.02 19.33 -3.89
C LYS A 190 8.70 19.44 -4.64
N LEU A 191 7.68 20.01 -4.00
CA LEU A 191 6.37 20.21 -4.63
C LEU A 191 6.51 21.14 -5.84
N ILE A 192 6.07 20.68 -7.00
CA ILE A 192 6.10 21.45 -8.26
C ILE A 192 4.69 21.91 -8.65
N LYS A 193 3.70 21.02 -8.54
CA LYS A 193 2.31 21.29 -8.96
C LYS A 193 1.31 20.66 -8.00
N SER A 194 0.10 21.22 -8.00
CA SER A 194 -1.06 20.59 -7.38
C SER A 194 -2.27 20.75 -8.28
N PHE A 195 -3.07 19.69 -8.38
CA PHE A 195 -4.30 19.68 -9.16
C PHE A 195 -5.46 19.31 -8.25
N VAL A 196 -6.63 19.85 -8.56
CA VAL A 196 -7.89 19.46 -7.94
C VAL A 196 -8.74 18.88 -9.06
N MET A 197 -9.01 17.58 -9.02
CA MET A 197 -9.89 16.95 -9.99
C MET A 197 -11.30 17.48 -9.76
N LYS A 198 -11.92 17.99 -10.83
CA LYS A 198 -13.32 18.39 -10.81
C LYS A 198 -14.17 17.15 -11.07
N ASP A 199 -15.17 16.91 -10.22
CA ASP A 199 -16.22 15.95 -10.53
C ASP A 199 -16.92 16.37 -11.81
N THR A 200 -16.68 15.65 -12.90
CA THR A 200 -17.54 15.71 -14.07
C THR A 200 -18.82 14.98 -13.71
N LYS A 201 -19.87 15.74 -13.36
CA LYS A 201 -21.23 15.19 -13.17
C LYS A 201 -21.53 14.22 -14.32
N ARG A 202 -21.76 12.95 -14.02
CA ARG A 202 -22.33 11.99 -14.98
C ARG A 202 -23.62 12.63 -15.53
N ARG A 203 -23.67 12.91 -16.83
CA ARG A 203 -24.95 13.16 -17.50
C ARG A 203 -25.74 11.87 -17.40
N THR A 204 -26.73 11.84 -16.52
CA THR A 204 -27.82 10.87 -16.59
C THR A 204 -28.50 11.06 -17.94
N ILE A 205 -28.23 10.16 -18.88
CA ILE A 205 -29.07 10.02 -20.06
C ILE A 205 -30.33 9.32 -19.56
N SER A 206 -31.38 10.08 -19.26
CA SER A 206 -32.69 9.50 -19.01
C SER A 206 -33.16 8.80 -20.28
N PRO A 207 -33.48 7.49 -20.24
CA PRO A 207 -34.06 6.84 -21.40
C PRO A 207 -35.45 7.44 -21.63
N LYS A 208 -35.63 8.12 -22.77
CA LYS A 208 -36.98 8.42 -23.26
C LYS A 208 -37.61 7.09 -23.65
N HIS A 209 -38.50 6.55 -22.81
CA HIS A 209 -39.50 5.60 -23.27
C HIS A 209 -40.55 6.38 -24.07
N SER A 210 -40.43 6.34 -25.39
CA SER A 210 -41.56 6.58 -26.30
C SER A 210 -42.39 5.29 -26.32
N ILE A 211 -43.53 5.33 -25.64
CA ILE A 211 -44.61 4.37 -25.84
C ILE A 211 -45.33 4.82 -27.11
N LEU A 212 -45.36 3.96 -28.12
CA LEU A 212 -46.35 3.97 -29.20
C LEU A 212 -47.59 3.22 -28.71
#